data_AF-A0A955HB79-F1
#
_entry.id   AF-A0A955HB79-F1
#
_cell.length_a   1.000
_cell.length_b   1.000
_cell.length_c   1.000
_cell.angle_alpha   90.00
_cell.angle_beta   90.00
_cell.angle_gamma   90.00
#
_symmetry.space_group_name_H-M   'P 1'
#
loop_
_entity.id
_entity.type
_entity.pdbx_description
1 polymer ?
#
loop_
_entity_poly.entity_id
_entity_poly.type
_entity_poly.pdbx_seq_one_letter_code
_entity_poly.pdbx_strand_id
1 'polypeptide(L)' 'MSAFTLTEVNEQLTLWKDALKKVAKGQTLSMNGRSITMADLAEIKSTIAEFERRKEALTNNLKGHNIKLASFNS' A
#
# COMPACT_ATOMS: atom_id res chain seq x y z
N MET A 1 -7.71 -14.00 7.01
CA MET A 1 -7.43 -12.55 6.89
C MET A 1 -6.04 -12.45 6.30
N SER A 2 -5.85 -11.99 5.06
CA SER A 2 -4.50 -11.75 4.53
C SER A 2 -3.96 -10.49 5.20
N ALA A 3 -3.43 -10.67 6.42
CA ALA A 3 -2.86 -9.60 7.22
C ALA A 3 -1.51 -9.23 6.63
N PHE A 4 -1.51 -8.48 5.52
CA PHE A 4 -0.31 -7.86 5.00
C PHE A 4 0.37 -7.10 6.15
N THR A 5 1.62 -7.47 6.43
CA THR A 5 2.50 -6.78 7.37
C THR A 5 2.88 -5.40 6.85
N LEU A 6 3.36 -4.52 7.73
CA LEU A 6 3.80 -3.18 7.34
C LEU A 6 4.88 -3.22 6.23
N THR A 7 5.77 -4.22 6.28
CA THR A 7 6.80 -4.45 5.27
C THR A 7 6.19 -4.80 3.93
N GLU A 8 5.28 -5.78 3.88
CA GLU A 8 4.63 -6.20 2.63
C GLU A 8 3.78 -5.05 2.04
N VAL A 9 3.12 -4.24 2.87
CA VAL A 9 2.41 -3.05 2.39
C VAL A 9 3.36 -2.03 1.75
N ASN A 10 4.56 -1.81 2.33
CA ASN A 10 5.55 -0.90 1.74
C ASN A 10 6.14 -1.45 0.43
N GLU A 11 6.35 -2.77 0.33
CA GLU A 11 6.79 -3.42 -0.91
C GLU A 11 5.75 -3.27 -2.02
N GLN A 12 4.47 -3.52 -1.71
CA GLN A 12 3.37 -3.30 -2.64
C GLN A 12 3.28 -1.83 -3.06
N LEU A 13 3.35 -0.89 -2.12
CA LEU A 13 3.36 0.54 -2.46
C LEU A 13 4.50 0.92 -3.41
N THR A 14 5.69 0.35 -3.21
CA THR A 14 6.85 0.62 -4.06
C THR A 14 6.62 0.07 -5.47
N LEU A 15 6.10 -1.16 -5.57
CA LEU A 15 5.78 -1.82 -6.83
C LEU A 15 4.71 -1.05 -7.63
N TRP A 16 3.61 -0.66 -6.99
CA TRP A 16 2.54 0.10 -7.65
C TRP A 16 2.95 1.54 -8.01
N LYS A 17 3.81 2.18 -7.20
CA LYS A 17 4.38 3.50 -7.55
C LYS A 17 5.35 3.43 -8.73
N ASP A 18 6.12 2.36 -8.85
CA ASP A 18 6.97 2.13 -10.04
C ASP A 18 6.13 1.86 -11.28
N ALA A 19 5.08 1.04 -11.15
CA ALA A 19 4.12 0.80 -12.22
C ALA A 19 3.48 2.10 -12.72
N LEU A 20 3.05 2.97 -11.79
CA LEU A 20 2.51 4.29 -12.13
C LEU A 20 3.51 5.13 -12.94
N LYS A 21 4.79 5.14 -12.55
CA LYS A 21 5.84 5.90 -13.27
C LYS A 21 6.06 5.37 -14.68
N LYS A 22 6.11 4.05 -14.86
CA LYS A 22 6.30 3.40 -16.17
C LYS A 22 5.11 3.66 -17.09
N VAL A 23 3.90 3.45 -16.58
CA VAL A 23 2.65 3.74 -17.29
C VAL A 23 2.54 5.21 -17.66
N ALA A 24 2.87 6.13 -16.75
CA ALA A 24 2.85 7.57 -17.02
C ALA A 24 3.86 8.00 -18.09
N LYS A 25 4.92 7.21 -18.32
CA LYS A 25 5.87 7.38 -19.44
C LYS A 25 5.39 6.74 -20.75
N GLY A 26 4.17 6.20 -20.79
CA GLY A 26 3.62 5.49 -21.94
C GLY A 26 4.10 4.04 -22.07
N GLN A 27 4.76 3.49 -21.05
CA GLN A 27 5.20 2.09 -21.07
C GLN A 27 4.08 1.17 -20.62
N THR A 28 3.92 0.04 -21.30
CA THR A 28 3.05 -1.04 -20.85
C THR A 28 3.87 -2.02 -20.01
N LEU A 29 3.33 -2.47 -18.89
CA LEU A 29 4.00 -3.42 -18.00
C LEU A 29 3.09 -4.59 -17.68
N SER A 30 3.65 -5.79 -17.61
CA SER A 30 2.92 -6.98 -17.18
C SER A 30 3.03 -7.11 -15.66
N MET A 31 1.90 -7.06 -14.98
CA MET A 31 1.82 -7.20 -13.52
C MET A 31 0.73 -8.19 -13.16
N ASN A 32 1.09 -9.20 -12.37
CA ASN A 32 0.18 -10.25 -11.93
C ASN A 32 -0.59 -10.93 -13.10
N GLY A 33 0.09 -11.15 -14.22
CA GLY A 33 -0.50 -11.75 -15.43
C GLY A 33 -1.42 -10.82 -16.23
N ARG A 34 -1.50 -9.53 -15.89
CA ARG A 34 -2.28 -8.53 -16.62
C ARG A 34 -1.38 -7.45 -17.20
N SER A 35 -1.72 -6.95 -18.38
CA SER A 35 -1.09 -5.76 -18.95
C SER A 35 -1.67 -4.52 -18.29
N ILE A 36 -0.82 -3.79 -17.57
CA ILE A 36 -1.13 -2.50 -16.96
C ILE A 36 -0.66 -1.41 -17.92
N THR A 37 -1.58 -0.53 -18.27
CA THR A 37 -1.41 0.53 -19.28
C THR A 37 -1.90 1.88 -18.77
N MET A 38 -1.80 2.93 -19.59
CA MET A 38 -2.35 4.25 -19.25
C MET A 38 -3.86 4.26 -19.05
N ALA A 39 -4.59 3.29 -19.61
CA ALA A 39 -6.02 3.15 -19.36
C ALA A 39 -6.30 2.78 -17.88
N ASP A 40 -5.38 2.05 -17.25
CA ASP A 40 -5.51 1.52 -15.89
C ASP A 40 -4.98 2.50 -14.82
N LEU A 41 -4.62 3.72 -15.21
CA LEU A 41 -3.97 4.71 -14.36
C LEU A 41 -4.87 5.10 -13.16
N ALA A 42 -6.18 5.11 -13.36
CA ALA A 42 -7.16 5.31 -12.28
C ALA A 42 -7.15 4.14 -11.27
N GLU A 43 -7.07 2.90 -11.75
CA GLU A 43 -6.98 1.70 -10.91
C GLU A 43 -5.68 1.70 -10.10
N ILE A 44 -4.54 1.96 -10.76
CA ILE A 44 -3.23 2.07 -10.08
C ILE A 44 -3.28 3.08 -8.94
N LYS A 45 -3.84 4.27 -9.18
CA LYS A 45 -3.98 5.31 -8.16
C LYS A 45 -4.88 4.87 -7.01
N SER A 46 -6.01 4.22 -7.32
CA SER A 46 -6.93 3.68 -6.30
C SER A 46 -6.24 2.63 -5.43
N THR A 47 -5.51 1.71 -6.04
CA THR A 47 -4.76 0.66 -5.34
C THR A 47 -3.67 1.24 -4.43
N ILE A 48 -2.94 2.26 -4.91
CA ILE A 48 -1.96 3.00 -4.07
C ILE A 48 -2.66 3.62 -2.86
N ALA A 49 -3.78 4.33 -3.06
CA ALA A 49 -4.51 4.97 -1.97
C ALA A 49 -5.03 3.96 -0.94
N GLU A 50 -5.47 2.77 -1.38
CA GLU A 50 -5.87 1.70 -0.48
C GLU A 50 -4.70 1.19 0.38
N PHE A 51 -3.55 0.93 -0.22
CA PHE A 51 -2.37 0.50 0.52
C PHE A 51 -1.83 1.59 1.46
N GLU A 52 -1.93 2.87 1.11
CA GLU A 52 -1.59 3.98 2.00
C GLU A 52 -2.52 4.03 3.22
N ARG A 53 -3.83 3.88 3.02
CA ARG A 53 -4.80 3.76 4.14
C ARG A 53 -4.50 2.56 5.04
N ARG A 54 -4.15 1.40 4.44
CA ARG A 54 -3.77 0.21 5.21
C ARG A 54 -2.48 0.43 6.00
N LYS A 55 -1.49 1.11 5.42
CA LYS A 55 -0.25 1.49 6.10
C LYS A 55 -0.53 2.38 7.31
N GLU A 56 -1.39 3.38 7.16
CA GLU A 56 -1.81 4.25 8.25
C GLU A 56 -2.56 3.47 9.34
N ALA A 57 -3.50 2.60 8.96
CA ALA A 57 -4.22 1.75 9.90
C ALA A 57 -3.28 0.83 10.68
N LEU A 58 -2.32 0.17 10.01
CA LEU A 58 -1.30 -0.65 10.66
C LEU A 58 -0.41 0.17 11.59
N THR A 59 0.03 1.36 11.15
CA THR A 59 0.84 2.27 11.96
C THR A 59 0.08 2.74 13.21
N ASN A 60 -1.19 3.09 13.07
CA ASN A 60 -2.06 3.53 14.16
C ASN A 60 -2.39 2.38 15.11
N ASN A 61 -2.61 1.17 14.61
CA ASN A 61 -2.79 -0.03 15.43
C ASN A 61 -1.53 -0.34 16.24
N LEU A 62 -0.34 -0.25 15.63
CA LEU A 62 0.93 -0.41 16.33
C LEU A 62 1.12 0.65 17.44
N LYS A 63 0.77 1.92 17.16
CA LYS A 63 0.81 2.99 18.17
C LYS A 63 -0.21 2.78 19.29
N GLY A 64 -1.46 2.48 18.95
CA GLY A 64 -2.56 2.28 19.91
C GLY A 64 -2.37 1.07 20.83
N HIS A 65 -1.69 0.01 20.35
CA HIS A 65 -1.29 -1.11 21.21
C HIS A 65 -0.26 -0.68 22.27
N ASN A 66 0.65 0.24 21.91
CA ASN A 66 1.71 0.68 22.80
C ASN A 66 1.22 1.64 23.90
N ILE A 67 0.12 2.37 23.68
CA ILE A 67 -0.45 3.28 24.70
C ILE A 67 -1.29 2.52 25.74
N LYS A 68 -1.90 1.38 25.38
CA LYS A 68 -2.74 0.60 26.31
C LYS A 68 -1.96 -0.12 27.41
N LEU A 69 -0.65 -0.35 27.25
CA LEU A 69 0.19 -0.99 28.27
C LEU A 69 0.83 0.00 29.26
N ALA A 70 0.86 1.30 28.93
CA ALA A 70 1.56 2.32 29.72
C ALA A 70 0.66 3.10 30.70
N SER A 71 -0.64 2.75 30.83
CA SER A 71 -1.62 3.58 31.57
C SER A 71 -2.46 2.85 32.62
N PHE A 72 -1.90 1.84 33.29
CA PHE A 72 -2.49 1.29 34.51
C PHE A 72 -1.41 0.98 35.55
N ASN A 73 -0.91 2.02 36.23
CA ASN A 73 -0.45 1.90 37.61
C ASN A 73 -0.40 3.30 38.26
N SER A 74 -1.40 3.62 39.06
CA SER A 74 -1.40 4.72 40.04
C SER A 74 -2.27 4.29 41.21
#